data_AF-A0A524NDF0-F1
#
_entry.id   AF-A0A524NDF0-F1
#
_cell.length_a   1.000
_cell.length_b   1.000
_cell.length_c   1.000
_cell.angle_alpha   90.00
_cell.angle_beta   90.00
_cell.angle_gamma   90.00
#
_symmetry.space_group_name_H-M   'P 1'
#
loop_
_entity.id
_entity.type
_entity.pdbx_description
1 polymer ?
#
loop_
_entity_poly.entity_id
_entity_poly.type
_entity_poly.pdbx_seq_one_letter_code
_entity_poly.pdbx_strand_id
1 'polypeptide(L)'
;DVVTNGRKMTNLGTFRKYLEEYLQHHPKINKDMTFMVRHLQPTDKGLPLEIYAFSLDQAWTNYEVIQADIFDHILAIMPEFGLRVFQDPTGGDFQNLAKKIH
;
A
#
# COMPACT_ATOMS: atom_id res chain seq x y z
N ASP A 1 35.40 -6.19 9.50
CA ASP A 1 34.27 -7.12 9.32
C ASP A 1 33.14 -6.46 8.54
N VAL A 2 32.91 -6.89 7.29
CA VAL A 2 31.75 -6.43 6.53
C VAL A 2 30.56 -7.27 6.99
N VAL A 3 29.62 -6.67 7.71
CA VAL A 3 28.34 -7.29 8.05
C VAL A 3 27.53 -7.44 6.76
N THR A 4 27.74 -8.53 6.02
CA THR A 4 27.09 -8.86 4.74
C THR A 4 25.77 -9.61 4.90
N ASN A 5 24.99 -9.32 5.95
CA ASN A 5 23.65 -9.90 6.12
C ASN A 5 22.64 -8.97 6.83
N GLY A 6 22.85 -7.66 6.81
CA GLY A 6 21.84 -6.71 7.23
C GLY A 6 20.73 -6.64 6.18
N ARG A 7 19.47 -6.89 6.58
CA ARG A 7 18.30 -6.60 5.74
C ARG A 7 18.44 -5.16 5.25
N LYS A 8 18.73 -4.94 3.96
CA LYS A 8 18.87 -3.58 3.43
C LYS A 8 17.52 -2.88 3.62
N MET A 9 17.51 -1.87 4.48
CA MET A 9 16.31 -1.07 4.71
C MET A 9 16.01 -0.30 3.43
N THR A 10 14.83 -0.53 2.88
CA THR A 10 14.32 0.20 1.71
C THR A 10 13.02 0.87 2.10
N ASN A 11 12.71 2.02 1.52
CA ASN A 11 11.45 2.72 1.76
C ASN A 11 10.24 1.80 1.60
N LEU A 12 10.27 0.97 0.56
CA LEU A 12 9.27 -0.05 0.29
C LEU A 12 9.19 -1.13 1.39
N GLY A 13 10.34 -1.65 1.85
CA GLY A 13 10.38 -2.63 2.94
C GLY A 13 9.87 -2.06 4.26
N THR A 14 10.22 -0.80 4.56
CA THR A 14 9.75 -0.05 5.73
C THR A 14 8.25 0.19 5.64
N PHE A 15 7.75 0.63 4.48
CA PHE A 15 6.32 0.84 4.24
C PHE A 15 5.52 -0.46 4.41
N ARG A 16 5.97 -1.56 3.80
CA ARG A 16 5.33 -2.87 3.98
C ARG A 16 5.27 -3.28 5.44
N LYS A 17 6.36 -3.08 6.20
CA LYS A 17 6.39 -3.41 7.63
C LYS A 17 5.48 -2.49 8.44
N TYR A 18 5.43 -1.20 8.11
CA TYR A 18 4.49 -0.25 8.72
C TYR A 18 3.04 -0.70 8.52
N LEU A 19 2.67 -1.14 7.31
CA LEU A 19 1.32 -1.63 7.02
C LEU A 19 0.98 -2.94 7.74
N GLU A 20 1.94 -3.87 7.85
CA GLU A 20 1.77 -5.06 8.69
C GLU A 20 1.39 -4.67 10.13
N GLU A 21 2.15 -3.77 10.75
CA GLU A 21 1.91 -3.34 12.13
C GLU A 21 0.60 -2.56 12.28
N TYR A 22 0.31 -1.63 11.37
CA TYR A 22 -0.93 -0.87 11.36
C TYR A 22 -2.16 -1.79 11.35
N LEU A 23 -2.19 -2.77 10.44
CA LEU A 23 -3.33 -3.67 10.29
C LEU A 23 -3.42 -4.72 11.41
N GLN A 24 -2.29 -5.21 11.94
CA GLN A 24 -2.29 -6.12 13.10
C GLN A 24 -2.83 -5.45 14.37
N HIS A 25 -2.68 -4.13 14.50
CA HIS A 25 -3.23 -3.34 15.59
C HIS A 25 -4.62 -2.78 15.28
N HIS A 26 -5.13 -2.92 14.06
CA HIS A 26 -6.43 -2.41 13.68
C HIS A 26 -7.56 -3.17 14.40
N PRO A 27 -8.46 -2.47 15.13
CA PRO A 27 -9.42 -3.11 16.03
C PRO A 27 -10.52 -3.90 15.31
N LYS A 28 -10.69 -3.69 14.00
CA LYS A 28 -11.72 -4.37 13.19
C LYS A 28 -11.16 -5.52 12.34
N ILE A 29 -9.87 -5.82 12.44
CA ILE A 29 -9.23 -6.96 11.74
C ILE A 29 -9.21 -8.18 12.66
N ASN A 30 -9.57 -9.34 12.10
CA ASN A 30 -9.53 -10.62 12.78
C ASN A 30 -8.10 -11.16 12.81
N LYS A 31 -7.56 -11.30 14.02
CA LYS A 31 -6.16 -11.68 14.28
C LYS A 31 -5.95 -13.19 14.37
N ASP A 32 -7.04 -13.96 14.47
CA ASP A 32 -7.01 -15.42 14.57
C ASP A 32 -7.07 -16.09 13.18
N MET A 33 -7.20 -15.29 12.12
CA MET A 33 -7.25 -15.75 10.73
C MET A 33 -5.97 -15.38 9.97
N THR A 34 -5.82 -15.96 8.78
CA THR A 34 -4.68 -15.68 7.91
C THR A 34 -4.56 -14.18 7.63
N PHE A 35 -3.38 -13.64 7.92
CA PHE A 35 -3.03 -12.25 7.70
C PHE A 35 -1.72 -12.18 6.92
N MET A 36 -1.67 -11.37 5.86
CA MET A 36 -0.48 -11.22 5.04
C MET A 36 -0.43 -9.84 4.36
N VAL A 37 0.74 -9.22 4.40
CA VAL A 37 1.07 -8.06 3.54
C VAL A 37 2.33 -8.40 2.75
N ARG A 38 2.18 -8.55 1.43
CA ARG A 38 3.27 -8.99 0.55
C ARG A 38 3.35 -8.18 -0.72
N HIS A 39 4.53 -8.20 -1.35
CA HIS A 39 4.66 -7.74 -2.72
C HIS A 39 4.28 -8.87 -3.67
N LEU A 40 3.63 -8.51 -4.77
CA LEU A 40 3.44 -9.39 -5.91
C LEU A 40 4.63 -9.24 -6.88
N GLN A 41 4.60 -10.01 -7.97
CA GLN A 41 5.61 -9.88 -9.02
C GLN A 41 5.58 -8.45 -9.61
N PRO A 42 6.76 -7.85 -9.89
CA PRO A 42 6.83 -6.57 -10.58
C PRO A 42 6.09 -6.61 -11.92
N THR A 43 5.44 -5.52 -12.27
CA THR A 43 4.77 -5.32 -13.55
C THR A 43 5.27 -4.04 -14.23
N ASP A 44 4.79 -3.77 -15.44
CA ASP A 44 4.92 -2.49 -16.13
C ASP A 44 4.30 -1.32 -15.35
N LYS A 45 3.35 -1.61 -14.45
CA LYS A 45 2.68 -0.66 -13.55
C LYS A 45 3.36 -0.54 -12.17
N GLY A 46 4.59 -1.01 -12.03
CA GLY A 46 5.36 -0.94 -10.79
C GLY A 46 5.30 -2.23 -9.97
N LEU A 47 5.44 -2.13 -8.65
CA LEU A 47 5.42 -3.29 -7.76
C LEU A 47 4.12 -3.32 -6.96
N PRO A 48 3.17 -4.23 -7.28
CA PRO A 48 1.93 -4.31 -6.54
C PRO A 48 2.14 -4.79 -5.11
N LEU A 49 1.36 -4.22 -4.19
CA LEU A 49 1.25 -4.66 -2.81
C LEU A 49 -0.10 -5.37 -2.62
N GLU A 50 -0.07 -6.56 -2.07
CA GLU A 50 -1.27 -7.32 -1.69
C GLU A 50 -1.44 -7.27 -0.17
N ILE A 51 -2.66 -6.94 0.26
CA ILE A 51 -3.09 -7.00 1.65
C ILE A 51 -4.18 -8.06 1.73
N TYR A 52 -3.92 -9.10 2.51
CA TYR A 52 -4.85 -10.18 2.79
C TYR A 52 -5.15 -10.20 4.28
N ALA A 53 -6.39 -9.92 4.65
CA ALA A 53 -6.85 -9.88 6.04
C ALA A 53 -8.35 -10.18 6.10
N PHE A 54 -8.82 -10.64 7.25
CA PHE A 54 -10.25 -10.86 7.50
C PHE A 54 -10.78 -9.78 8.42
N SER A 55 -11.98 -9.27 8.13
CA SER A 55 -12.71 -8.37 9.03
C SER A 55 -13.34 -9.16 10.19
N LEU A 56 -13.42 -8.56 11.37
CA LEU A 56 -14.23 -9.08 12.48
C LEU A 56 -15.74 -8.91 12.20
N ASP A 57 -16.09 -7.93 11.36
CA ASP A 57 -17.46 -7.63 10.97
C ASP A 57 -17.75 -8.14 9.54
N GLN A 58 -18.81 -8.92 9.40
CA GLN A 58 -19.25 -9.53 8.14
C GLN A 58 -20.43 -8.79 7.51
N ALA A 59 -21.00 -7.80 8.20
CA ALA A 59 -22.06 -6.97 7.63
C ALA A 59 -21.49 -6.18 6.46
N TRP A 60 -22.08 -6.37 5.27
CA TRP A 60 -21.57 -5.82 4.01
C TRP A 60 -21.22 -4.33 4.09
N THR A 61 -22.14 -3.50 4.60
CA THR A 61 -21.92 -2.05 4.72
C THR A 61 -20.72 -1.71 5.60
N ASN A 62 -20.54 -2.42 6.72
CA ASN A 62 -19.43 -2.15 7.64
C ASN A 62 -18.11 -2.65 7.06
N TYR A 63 -18.14 -3.80 6.37
CA TYR A 63 -16.99 -4.34 5.66
C TYR A 63 -16.45 -3.35 4.62
N GLU A 64 -17.33 -2.76 3.79
CA GLU A 64 -16.96 -1.75 2.79
C GLU A 64 -16.33 -0.51 3.43
N VAL A 65 -16.89 -0.02 4.54
CA VAL A 65 -16.33 1.13 5.28
C VAL A 65 -14.95 0.80 5.84
N ILE A 66 -14.77 -0.38 6.44
CA ILE A 66 -13.47 -0.83 6.97
C ILE A 66 -12.42 -0.85 5.86
N GLN A 67 -12.79 -1.40 4.70
CA GLN A 67 -11.89 -1.45 3.55
C GLN A 67 -11.53 -0.05 3.07
N ALA A 68 -12.50 0.85 2.92
CA ALA A 68 -12.29 2.23 2.48
C ALA A 68 -11.35 2.98 3.45
N ASP A 69 -11.64 2.95 4.76
CA ASP A 69 -10.83 3.61 5.79
C ASP A 69 -9.36 3.14 5.77
N ILE A 70 -9.15 1.83 5.58
CA ILE A 70 -7.81 1.24 5.46
C ILE A 70 -7.08 1.78 4.24
N PHE A 71 -7.73 1.80 3.07
CA PHE A 71 -7.10 2.30 1.84
C PHE A 71 -6.85 3.80 1.87
N ASP A 72 -7.76 4.59 2.43
CA ASP A 72 -7.56 6.04 2.61
C ASP A 72 -6.32 6.33 3.46
N HIS A 73 -6.14 5.59 4.57
CA HIS A 73 -4.94 5.69 5.40
C HIS A 73 -3.67 5.30 4.64
N ILE A 74 -3.70 4.18 3.93
CA ILE A 74 -2.56 3.69 3.12
C ILE A 74 -2.12 4.74 2.09
N LEU A 75 -3.09 5.32 1.37
CA LEU A 75 -2.84 6.33 0.35
C LEU A 75 -2.31 7.62 0.96
N ALA A 76 -2.84 8.04 2.11
CA ALA A 76 -2.43 9.25 2.80
C ALA A 76 -1.00 9.17 3.34
N ILE A 77 -0.58 8.01 3.87
CA ILE A 77 0.75 7.87 4.50
C ILE A 77 1.85 7.48 3.50
N MET A 78 1.51 6.95 2.33
CA MET A 78 2.48 6.50 1.32
C MET A 78 3.55 7.56 0.95
N PRO A 79 3.23 8.86 0.79
CA PRO A 79 4.23 9.89 0.49
C PRO A 79 5.28 10.08 1.58
N GLU A 80 4.97 9.80 2.86
CA GLU A 80 5.93 9.89 3.98
C GLU A 80 7.08 8.90 3.84
N PHE A 81 6.87 7.81 3.10
CA PHE A 81 7.89 6.83 2.75
C PHE A 81 8.61 7.18 1.44
N GLY A 82 8.30 8.32 0.81
CA GLY A 82 8.80 8.66 -0.53
C GLY A 82 8.29 7.71 -1.61
N LEU A 83 7.12 7.08 -1.39
CA LEU A 83 6.45 6.22 -2.34
C LEU A 83 5.29 6.97 -2.99
N ARG A 84 4.87 6.50 -4.16
CA ARG A 84 3.72 7.06 -4.89
C ARG A 84 2.92 5.95 -5.55
N VAL A 85 1.62 6.19 -5.66
CA VAL A 85 0.72 5.31 -6.40
C VAL A 85 1.02 5.44 -7.89
N PHE A 86 1.10 4.30 -8.57
CA PHE A 86 1.15 4.29 -10.03
C PHE A 86 -0.21 4.73 -10.60
N GLN A 87 -0.20 5.65 -11.55
CA GLN A 87 -1.37 6.10 -12.30
C GLN A 87 -1.04 6.01 -13.78
N ASP A 88 -1.90 5.35 -14.55
CA ASP A 88 -1.77 5.34 -16.01
C ASP A 88 -1.98 6.77 -16.53
N PRO A 89 -1.07 7.33 -17.34
CA PRO A 89 -1.23 8.67 -17.91
C PRO A 89 -2.54 8.77 -18.69
N THR A 90 -3.29 9.83 -18.43
CA THR A 90 -4.55 10.13 -19.09
C THR A 90 -4.36 11.22 -20.15
N GLY A 91 -5.38 11.42 -21.00
CA GLY A 91 -5.36 12.50 -22.01
C GLY A 91 -5.05 13.89 -21.43
N GLY A 92 -5.48 14.17 -20.19
CA GLY A 92 -5.19 15.42 -19.50
C GLY A 92 -3.71 15.63 -19.19
N ASP A 93 -2.98 14.56 -18.87
CA ASP A 93 -1.54 14.62 -18.60
C ASP A 93 -0.75 15.04 -19.85
N PHE A 94 -1.13 14.50 -21.01
CA PHE A 94 -0.54 14.88 -22.30
C PHE A 94 -0.85 16.33 -22.68
N GLN A 95 -2.08 16.81 -22.41
CA GLN A 95 -2.45 18.20 -22.63
C GLN A 95 -1.64 19.15 -21.75
N ASN A 96 -1.43 18.80 -20.48
CA ASN A 96 -0.61 19.59 -19.56
C ASN A 96 0.87 19.60 -19.95
N LEU A 97 1.41 18.48 -20.45
CA LEU A 97 2.76 18.43 -20.99
C LEU A 97 2.92 19.33 -22.22
N ALA A 98 1.99 19.27 -23.17
CA ALA A 98 2.01 20.11 -24.37
C ALA A 98 1.96 21.62 -24.03
N LYS A 99 1.14 22.01 -23.05
CA LYS A 99 1.07 23.39 -22.56
C LYS A 99 2.35 23.88 -21.88
N LYS A 100 3.15 22.99 -21.30
CA LYS A 100 4.38 23.34 -20.58
C LYS A 100 5.61 23.48 -21.50
N ILE A 101 5.50 23.00 -22.74
CA ILE A 101 6.55 23.04 -23.76
C ILE A 101 6.44 24.30 -24.64
N HIS A 102 5.26 24.95 -24.66
CA HIS A 102 5.09 26.33 -25.14
C HIS A 102 5.33 27.34 -24.01
#